data_AF-K4FUZ0-F1
#
_entry.id   AF-K4FUZ0-F1
#
_cell.length_a   1.000
_cell.length_b   1.000
_cell.length_c   1.000
_cell.angle_alpha   90.00
_cell.angle_beta   90.00
_cell.angle_gamma   90.00
#
_symmetry.space_group_name_H-M   'P 1'
#
loop_
_entity.id
_entity.type
_entity.pdbx_description
1 polymer ?
#
loop_
_entity_poly.entity_id
_entity_poly.type
_entity_poly.pdbx_seq_one_letter_code
_entity_poly.pdbx_strand_id
1 'polypeptide(L)'
;MEQSYKTPHVYSVDGNPSFSQYPIRPSCPVLVPTLKKQNTDRIKACVILILILALIILVLLACGIFFIFNLRSQIEKITQKQIKEAEGQHAKFTGHKQPIKPSENIREAAHLTGKSSAANTLLWDDTKDIAFTRGVRYKDGGLIINETGLFFIYSKIYFRNLICVKDLELEQTLFVRTSRYPKDMILMETKKNKYCVVKDTVWYINSYQAGIFKLHNGDHIYVNVSNTNLVSFDQTKTFFGLYKL
;
A
#
# COMPACT_ATOMS: atom_id res chain seq x y z
N MET A 1 -48.13 -25.82 58.66
CA MET A 1 -48.93 -25.11 59.68
C MET A 1 -48.75 -23.63 59.35
N GLU A 2 -49.77 -22.89 58.90
CA GLU A 2 -51.10 -22.66 59.51
C GLU A 2 -50.99 -21.90 60.85
N GLN A 3 -51.80 -20.86 61.14
CA GLN A 3 -52.91 -20.29 60.36
C GLN A 3 -53.26 -18.84 60.77
N SER A 4 -53.97 -18.15 59.87
CA SER A 4 -55.17 -17.31 60.09
C SER A 4 -55.19 -16.04 60.99
N TYR A 5 -55.60 -14.95 60.33
CA TYR A 5 -56.53 -13.87 60.74
C TYR A 5 -57.18 -13.85 62.15
N LYS A 6 -57.38 -12.64 62.70
CA LYS A 6 -58.68 -11.91 62.63
C LYS A 6 -58.67 -10.45 63.14
N THR A 7 -59.57 -9.66 62.55
CA THR A 7 -60.10 -8.34 63.01
C THR A 7 -61.58 -8.57 63.45
N PRO A 8 -62.46 -7.57 63.74
CA PRO A 8 -62.33 -6.10 63.84
C PRO A 8 -63.00 -5.52 65.13
N HIS A 9 -63.32 -4.21 65.15
CA HIS A 9 -64.63 -3.75 65.63
C HIS A 9 -65.07 -2.41 65.02
N VAL A 10 -66.38 -2.14 65.03
CA VAL A 10 -67.06 -0.97 64.44
C VAL A 10 -68.03 -0.35 65.45
N TYR A 11 -68.25 0.96 65.38
CA TYR A 11 -69.39 1.67 65.99
C TYR A 11 -69.90 2.79 65.07
N SER A 12 -71.23 2.97 65.06
CA SER A 12 -71.96 4.06 64.40
C SER A 12 -73.09 4.54 65.32
N VAL A 13 -73.45 5.82 65.28
CA VAL A 13 -74.66 6.39 65.90
C VAL A 13 -75.20 7.53 65.01
N ASP A 14 -76.50 7.56 64.77
CA ASP A 14 -77.19 8.51 63.88
C ASP A 14 -77.76 9.75 64.61
N GLY A 15 -78.20 10.76 63.83
CA GLY A 15 -79.04 11.85 64.33
C GLY A 15 -79.35 12.95 63.28
N ASN A 16 -80.63 13.15 62.96
CA ASN A 16 -81.12 14.21 62.04
C ASN A 16 -82.59 14.56 62.38
N PRO A 17 -82.96 15.86 62.43
CA PRO A 17 -84.11 16.28 61.61
C PRO A 17 -84.10 17.75 61.07
N SER A 18 -84.30 17.87 59.74
CA SER A 18 -85.35 18.72 59.09
C SER A 18 -85.31 20.28 59.05
N PHE A 19 -85.23 20.85 57.82
CA PHE A 19 -85.60 22.24 57.37
C PHE A 19 -84.81 23.44 58.01
N SER A 20 -84.62 24.67 57.47
CA SER A 20 -84.92 25.44 56.21
C SER A 20 -84.14 26.82 56.24
N GLN A 21 -84.03 27.73 55.26
CA GLN A 21 -83.99 27.71 53.76
C GLN A 21 -83.69 29.13 53.14
N TYR A 22 -82.57 29.32 52.40
CA TYR A 22 -82.21 30.45 51.46
C TYR A 22 -82.03 31.89 52.04
N PRO A 23 -81.45 32.91 51.31
CA PRO A 23 -81.17 33.09 49.86
C PRO A 23 -79.73 33.58 49.44
N ILE A 24 -79.57 34.06 48.18
CA ILE A 24 -78.31 34.28 47.42
C ILE A 24 -78.18 35.72 46.88
N ARG A 25 -76.95 36.30 46.79
CA ARG A 25 -76.55 37.43 45.87
C ARG A 25 -75.00 37.48 45.62
N PRO A 26 -74.44 38.28 44.67
CA PRO A 26 -73.44 37.72 43.72
C PRO A 26 -72.14 38.51 43.41
N SER A 27 -71.22 37.80 42.72
CA SER A 27 -70.32 38.24 41.61
C SER A 27 -69.25 39.33 41.77
N CYS A 28 -68.00 38.98 41.42
CA CYS A 28 -67.06 39.83 40.66
C CYS A 28 -65.98 38.96 39.95
N PRO A 29 -65.70 39.14 38.65
CA PRO A 29 -64.60 38.46 37.94
C PRO A 29 -63.33 39.33 37.86
N VAL A 30 -62.15 38.71 37.89
CA VAL A 30 -60.84 39.37 37.69
C VAL A 30 -60.05 38.64 36.60
N LEU A 31 -59.30 39.39 35.78
CA LEU A 31 -58.52 38.87 34.65
C LEU A 31 -57.37 37.95 35.11
N VAL A 32 -57.09 36.91 34.32
CA VAL A 32 -55.93 36.03 34.49
C VAL A 32 -54.87 36.36 33.41
N PRO A 33 -53.59 36.56 33.78
CA PRO A 33 -52.52 36.83 32.81
C PRO A 33 -52.08 35.56 32.03
N THR A 34 -51.67 35.73 30.77
CA THR A 34 -51.40 34.62 29.84
C THR A 34 -49.97 34.08 29.94
N LEU A 35 -49.81 32.88 30.50
CA LEU A 35 -48.52 32.20 30.66
C LEU A 35 -48.40 30.93 29.77
N LYS A 36 -48.10 31.11 28.48
CA LYS A 36 -47.87 29.97 27.55
C LYS A 36 -46.95 30.28 26.36
N LYS A 37 -45.65 30.49 26.60
CA LYS A 37 -44.66 30.79 25.54
C LYS A 37 -43.39 29.92 25.54
N GLN A 38 -42.86 29.56 26.71
CA GLN A 38 -41.49 29.02 26.86
C GLN A 38 -41.22 27.67 26.15
N ASN A 39 -42.19 26.75 26.10
CA ASN A 39 -41.96 25.42 25.51
C ASN A 39 -41.89 25.47 23.97
N THR A 40 -42.74 26.29 23.34
CA THR A 40 -42.80 26.45 21.89
C THR A 40 -41.48 26.96 21.31
N ASP A 41 -40.81 27.88 22.00
CA ASP A 41 -39.56 28.48 21.51
C ASP A 41 -38.36 27.51 21.63
N ARG A 42 -38.37 26.58 22.60
CA ARG A 42 -37.42 25.45 22.63
C ARG A 42 -37.61 24.47 21.47
N ILE A 43 -38.86 24.16 21.12
CA ILE A 43 -39.18 23.28 19.99
C ILE A 43 -38.71 23.93 18.68
N LYS A 44 -38.99 25.24 18.48
CA LYS A 44 -38.47 26.00 17.31
C LYS A 44 -36.94 25.95 17.22
N ALA A 45 -36.23 26.17 18.34
CA ALA A 45 -34.77 26.12 18.35
C ALA A 45 -34.22 24.73 17.96
N CYS A 46 -34.87 23.65 18.40
CA CYS A 46 -34.51 22.28 18.02
C CYS A 46 -34.76 22.01 16.52
N VAL A 47 -35.92 22.44 15.99
CA VAL A 47 -36.23 22.32 14.55
C VAL A 47 -35.23 23.12 13.70
N ILE A 48 -34.88 24.34 14.11
CA ILE A 48 -33.85 25.16 13.45
C ILE A 48 -32.51 24.42 13.45
N LEU A 49 -32.05 23.88 14.59
CA LEU A 49 -30.80 23.13 14.67
C LEU A 49 -30.78 21.91 13.72
N ILE A 50 -31.88 21.14 13.66
CA ILE A 50 -32.03 20.00 12.75
C ILE A 50 -31.96 20.45 11.28
N LEU A 51 -32.58 21.59 10.93
CA LEU A 51 -32.50 22.17 9.58
C LEU A 51 -31.07 22.61 9.24
N ILE A 52 -30.32 23.22 10.17
CA ILE A 52 -28.91 23.59 9.94
C ILE A 52 -28.05 22.34 9.74
N LEU A 53 -28.24 21.28 10.55
CA LEU A 53 -27.53 20.02 10.38
C LEU A 53 -27.85 19.33 9.04
N ALA A 54 -29.12 19.35 8.62
CA ALA A 54 -29.53 18.83 7.30
C ALA A 54 -28.89 19.62 6.15
N LEU A 55 -28.82 20.96 6.23
CA LEU A 55 -28.13 21.81 5.26
C LEU A 55 -26.62 21.52 5.22
N ILE A 56 -25.97 21.34 6.37
CA ILE A 56 -24.55 20.96 6.43
C ILE A 56 -24.31 19.61 5.76
N ILE A 57 -25.17 18.61 6.00
CA ILE A 57 -25.08 17.29 5.36
C ILE A 57 -25.25 17.42 3.83
N LEU A 58 -26.22 18.21 3.36
CA LEU A 58 -26.42 18.45 1.92
C LEU A 58 -25.20 19.14 1.28
N VAL A 59 -24.59 20.12 1.95
CA VAL A 59 -23.35 20.77 1.48
C VAL A 59 -22.17 19.80 1.46
N LEU A 60 -22.00 18.96 2.48
CA LEU A 60 -20.94 17.95 2.52
C LEU A 60 -21.10 16.90 1.42
N LEU A 61 -22.34 16.45 1.15
CA LEU A 61 -22.65 15.56 0.03
C LEU A 61 -22.35 16.23 -1.32
N ALA A 62 -22.72 17.51 -1.49
CA ALA A 62 -22.42 18.29 -2.70
C ALA A 62 -20.91 18.48 -2.93
N CYS A 63 -20.14 18.79 -1.89
CA CYS A 63 -18.67 18.83 -1.95
C CYS A 63 -18.08 17.45 -2.26
N GLY A 64 -18.61 16.38 -1.68
CA GLY A 64 -18.18 15.01 -1.92
C GLY A 64 -18.37 14.57 -3.37
N ILE A 65 -19.57 14.78 -3.95
CA ILE A 65 -19.83 14.45 -5.36
C ILE A 65 -19.02 15.33 -6.33
N PHE A 66 -18.77 16.60 -5.98
CA PHE A 66 -17.91 17.48 -6.78
C PHE A 66 -16.46 17.00 -6.78
N PHE A 67 -15.93 16.60 -5.61
CA PHE A 67 -14.58 16.05 -5.49
C PHE A 67 -14.44 14.72 -6.25
N ILE A 68 -15.42 13.81 -6.14
CA ILE A 68 -15.46 12.55 -6.89
C ILE A 68 -15.54 12.80 -8.41
N PHE A 69 -16.35 13.77 -8.85
CA PHE A 69 -16.44 14.14 -10.27
C PHE A 69 -15.12 14.72 -10.80
N ASN A 70 -14.47 15.60 -10.04
CA ASN A 70 -13.15 16.13 -10.38
C ASN A 70 -12.10 15.01 -10.48
N LEU A 71 -12.07 14.07 -9.52
CA LEU A 71 -11.18 12.91 -9.57
C LEU A 71 -11.45 12.02 -10.80
N ARG A 72 -12.71 11.74 -11.14
CA ARG A 72 -13.06 11.01 -12.37
C ARG A 72 -12.59 11.73 -13.62
N SER A 73 -12.80 13.05 -13.69
CA SER A 73 -12.33 13.88 -14.82
C SER A 73 -10.79 13.89 -14.94
N GLN A 74 -10.05 13.83 -13.84
CA GLN A 74 -8.58 13.68 -13.89
C GLN A 74 -8.16 12.28 -14.34
N ILE A 75 -8.83 11.23 -13.88
CA ILE A 75 -8.59 9.85 -14.35
C ILE A 75 -8.87 9.75 -15.86
N GLU A 76 -10.00 10.26 -16.35
CA GLU A 76 -10.34 10.29 -17.78
C GLU A 76 -9.31 11.04 -18.63
N LYS A 77 -8.74 12.15 -18.12
CA LYS A 77 -7.64 12.88 -18.80
C LYS A 77 -6.35 12.09 -18.83
N ILE A 78 -5.99 11.41 -17.73
CA ILE A 78 -4.81 10.54 -17.66
C ILE A 78 -4.99 9.34 -18.61
N THR A 79 -6.14 8.68 -18.57
CA THR A 79 -6.49 7.56 -19.44
C THR A 79 -6.53 7.98 -20.92
N GLN A 80 -7.12 9.12 -21.27
CA GLN A 80 -7.05 9.63 -22.65
C GLN A 80 -5.63 10.00 -23.08
N LYS A 81 -4.80 10.53 -22.18
CA LYS A 81 -3.39 10.82 -22.48
C LYS A 81 -2.63 9.51 -22.74
N GLN A 82 -2.79 8.51 -21.87
CA GLN A 82 -2.21 7.18 -22.05
C GLN A 82 -2.72 6.48 -23.32
N ILE A 83 -4.01 6.60 -23.65
CA ILE A 83 -4.57 6.06 -24.89
C ILE A 83 -3.97 6.76 -26.11
N LYS A 84 -3.84 8.10 -26.11
CA LYS A 84 -3.22 8.83 -27.24
C LYS A 84 -1.72 8.55 -27.38
N GLU A 85 -1.01 8.38 -26.27
CA GLU A 85 0.39 7.95 -26.23
C GLU A 85 0.54 6.49 -26.71
N ALA A 86 -0.42 5.62 -26.39
CA ALA A 86 -0.47 4.24 -26.88
C ALA A 86 -0.84 4.16 -28.37
N GLU A 87 -1.88 4.86 -28.84
CA GLU A 87 -2.30 4.92 -30.24
C GLU A 87 -1.17 5.48 -31.13
N GLY A 88 -0.45 6.50 -30.66
CA GLY A 88 0.74 7.04 -31.31
C GLY A 88 1.91 6.04 -31.41
N GLN A 89 1.92 4.98 -30.61
CA GLN A 89 2.93 3.90 -30.66
C GLN A 89 2.40 2.59 -31.28
N HIS A 90 1.08 2.35 -31.27
CA HIS A 90 0.44 1.12 -31.74
C HIS A 90 0.06 1.10 -33.22
N ALA A 91 0.21 2.22 -33.95
CA ALA A 91 -0.06 2.35 -35.39
C ALA A 91 0.83 1.48 -36.33
N LYS A 92 1.49 0.44 -35.82
CA LYS A 92 2.27 -0.56 -36.58
C LYS A 92 1.99 -2.02 -36.19
N PHE A 93 0.97 -2.30 -35.39
CA PHE A 93 0.66 -3.68 -34.94
C PHE A 93 -0.75 -4.17 -35.29
N THR A 94 -1.14 -4.02 -36.56
CA THR A 94 -2.23 -4.80 -37.18
C THR A 94 -1.68 -5.55 -38.39
N GLY A 95 -2.03 -6.84 -38.50
CA GLY A 95 -1.31 -7.78 -39.36
C GLY A 95 -1.67 -7.70 -40.84
N HIS A 96 -0.80 -7.10 -41.65
CA HIS A 96 -0.73 -7.38 -43.08
C HIS A 96 0.44 -8.35 -43.34
N LYS A 97 0.21 -9.45 -44.07
CA LYS A 97 1.24 -10.46 -44.38
C LYS A 97 2.20 -9.95 -45.47
N GLN A 98 3.02 -8.95 -45.15
CA GLN A 98 4.24 -8.67 -45.93
C GLN A 98 5.26 -9.81 -45.69
N PRO A 99 6.10 -10.16 -46.69
CA PRO A 99 7.18 -11.12 -46.51
C PRO A 99 8.24 -10.54 -45.56
N ILE A 100 8.22 -11.00 -44.31
CA ILE A 100 9.13 -10.52 -43.26
C ILE A 100 10.57 -10.92 -43.62
N LYS A 101 11.40 -9.92 -43.96
CA LYS A 101 12.86 -10.08 -43.91
C LYS A 101 13.25 -10.29 -42.44
N PRO A 102 14.02 -11.34 -42.09
CA PRO A 102 14.42 -11.59 -40.71
C PRO A 102 15.51 -10.60 -40.26
N SER A 103 15.07 -9.44 -39.77
CA SER A 103 15.87 -8.50 -38.97
C SER A 103 15.04 -8.02 -37.77
N GLU A 104 14.55 -8.98 -36.98
CA GLU A 104 13.95 -8.70 -35.68
C GLU A 104 15.06 -8.25 -34.73
N ASN A 105 15.07 -6.96 -34.37
CA ASN A 105 16.09 -6.41 -33.47
C ASN A 105 15.99 -7.11 -32.10
N ILE A 106 16.97 -7.96 -31.80
CA ILE A 106 17.01 -8.77 -30.58
C ILE A 106 17.11 -7.84 -29.38
N ARG A 107 16.02 -7.72 -28.62
CA ARG A 107 16.02 -6.95 -27.36
C ARG A 107 16.93 -7.63 -26.34
N GLU A 108 18.09 -7.02 -26.09
CA GLU A 108 19.05 -7.48 -25.08
C GLU A 108 18.43 -7.43 -23.68
N ALA A 109 18.29 -8.58 -23.04
CA ALA A 109 17.77 -8.73 -21.68
C ALA A 109 18.20 -10.06 -21.03
N ALA A 110 18.37 -10.04 -19.71
CA ALA A 110 18.59 -11.25 -18.92
C ALA A 110 17.93 -11.17 -17.55
N HIS A 111 17.56 -12.35 -17.03
CA HIS A 111 17.23 -12.59 -15.64
C HIS A 111 17.94 -13.86 -15.21
N LEU A 112 18.79 -13.79 -14.19
CA LEU A 112 19.61 -14.89 -13.70
C LEU A 112 19.24 -15.18 -12.24
N THR A 113 19.18 -16.46 -11.88
CA THR A 113 18.78 -16.92 -10.55
C THR A 113 19.98 -17.44 -9.76
N GLY A 114 20.00 -17.21 -8.45
CA GLY A 114 21.18 -17.45 -7.61
C GLY A 114 21.59 -18.92 -7.58
N LYS A 115 22.87 -19.20 -7.85
CA LYS A 115 23.48 -20.54 -7.84
C LYS A 115 24.64 -20.58 -6.84
N SER A 116 24.76 -21.69 -6.11
CA SER A 116 25.75 -21.83 -5.04
C SER A 116 27.18 -21.52 -5.53
N SER A 117 27.90 -20.67 -4.80
CA SER A 117 29.27 -20.24 -5.09
C SER A 117 30.14 -20.26 -3.84
N ALA A 118 31.32 -20.85 -3.94
CA ALA A 118 32.35 -20.84 -2.91
C ALA A 118 33.24 -19.58 -2.93
N ALA A 119 33.06 -18.69 -3.92
CA ALA A 119 33.78 -17.43 -4.05
C ALA A 119 32.83 -16.24 -3.81
N ASN A 120 33.38 -15.09 -3.40
CA ASN A 120 32.59 -13.88 -3.13
C ASN A 120 31.82 -13.36 -4.36
N THR A 121 32.32 -13.64 -5.57
CA THR A 121 31.56 -13.45 -6.82
C THR A 121 30.47 -14.52 -6.90
N LEU A 122 29.21 -14.08 -7.05
CA LEU A 122 28.09 -14.99 -7.17
C LEU A 122 28.09 -15.69 -8.52
N LEU A 123 27.78 -16.98 -8.50
CA LEU A 123 27.41 -17.75 -9.68
C LEU A 123 25.90 -17.71 -9.84
N TRP A 124 25.47 -17.93 -11.08
CA TRP A 124 24.06 -17.90 -11.45
C TRP A 124 23.71 -19.10 -12.33
N ASP A 125 22.43 -19.47 -12.32
CA ASP A 125 21.80 -20.24 -13.39
C ASP A 125 21.08 -19.25 -14.34
N ASP A 126 21.22 -19.51 -15.63
CA ASP A 126 20.89 -18.63 -16.77
C ASP A 126 19.81 -19.21 -17.69
N THR A 127 19.45 -20.47 -17.46
CA THR A 127 18.72 -21.35 -18.38
C THR A 127 17.66 -22.23 -17.68
N LYS A 128 17.50 -22.11 -16.35
CA LYS A 128 16.56 -22.91 -15.54
C LYS A 128 15.37 -22.09 -15.06
N ASP A 129 14.21 -22.73 -15.01
CA ASP A 129 12.97 -22.18 -14.45
C ASP A 129 12.61 -20.79 -15.01
N ILE A 130 12.79 -19.73 -14.22
CA ILE A 130 12.52 -18.33 -14.62
C ILE A 130 13.74 -17.60 -15.20
N ALA A 131 14.92 -18.24 -15.23
CA ALA A 131 16.15 -17.64 -15.71
C ALA A 131 16.24 -17.68 -17.25
N PHE A 132 16.75 -16.60 -17.85
CA PHE A 132 17.01 -16.51 -19.28
C PHE A 132 18.12 -15.50 -19.60
N THR A 133 18.78 -15.70 -20.75
CA THR A 133 19.56 -14.68 -21.46
C THR A 133 19.04 -14.54 -22.89
N ARG A 134 18.83 -13.31 -23.36
CA ARG A 134 18.47 -12.98 -24.74
C ARG A 134 19.32 -11.81 -25.21
N GLY A 135 20.01 -11.94 -26.34
CA GLY A 135 20.87 -10.88 -26.89
C GLY A 135 22.16 -10.61 -26.12
N VAL A 136 22.23 -10.88 -24.80
CA VAL A 136 23.45 -10.93 -23.98
C VAL A 136 23.93 -12.36 -23.74
N ARG A 137 25.18 -12.55 -23.28
CA ARG A 137 25.74 -13.86 -22.91
C ARG A 137 26.02 -13.94 -21.40
N TYR A 138 25.97 -15.14 -20.83
CA TYR A 138 26.43 -15.42 -19.48
C TYR A 138 27.76 -16.21 -19.52
N LYS A 139 28.70 -15.90 -18.63
CA LYS A 139 29.94 -16.68 -18.42
C LYS A 139 30.56 -16.38 -17.05
N ASP A 140 31.00 -17.43 -16.34
CA ASP A 140 31.83 -17.36 -15.13
C ASP A 140 31.33 -16.37 -14.05
N GLY A 141 30.01 -16.35 -13.80
CA GLY A 141 29.36 -15.47 -12.82
C GLY A 141 29.00 -14.07 -13.34
N GLY A 142 29.35 -13.72 -14.59
CA GLY A 142 29.10 -12.42 -15.19
C GLY A 142 28.20 -12.44 -16.42
N LEU A 143 27.47 -11.34 -16.65
CA LEU A 143 26.81 -11.05 -17.92
C LEU A 143 27.75 -10.28 -18.85
N ILE A 144 27.76 -10.64 -20.13
CA ILE A 144 28.56 -10.02 -21.19
C ILE A 144 27.63 -9.25 -22.13
N ILE A 145 27.86 -7.95 -22.26
CA ILE A 145 27.16 -7.09 -23.23
C ILE A 145 27.68 -7.37 -24.64
N ASN A 146 26.78 -7.54 -25.59
CA ASN A 146 27.14 -7.73 -27.00
C ASN A 146 26.98 -6.43 -27.81
N GLU A 147 26.06 -5.54 -27.45
CA GLU A 147 25.85 -4.27 -28.18
C GLU A 147 25.76 -3.05 -27.24
N THR A 148 26.69 -2.10 -27.40
CA THR A 148 26.79 -0.84 -26.65
C THR A 148 25.45 -0.11 -26.52
N GLY A 149 25.13 0.42 -25.34
CA GLY A 149 23.86 1.09 -25.09
C GLY A 149 23.64 1.55 -23.65
N LEU A 150 22.42 1.99 -23.35
CA LEU A 150 21.94 2.21 -21.99
C LEU A 150 21.23 0.94 -21.51
N PHE A 151 21.57 0.49 -20.31
CA PHE A 151 20.98 -0.70 -19.69
C PHE A 151 20.43 -0.34 -18.31
N PHE A 152 19.19 -0.75 -18.05
CA PHE A 152 18.70 -0.86 -16.68
C PHE A 152 19.21 -2.17 -16.10
N ILE A 153 19.94 -2.10 -14.99
CA ILE A 153 20.52 -3.25 -14.27
C ILE A 153 19.86 -3.34 -12.91
N TYR A 154 19.56 -4.56 -12.45
CA TYR A 154 18.98 -4.81 -11.13
C TYR A 154 19.55 -6.08 -10.49
N SER A 155 19.67 -6.10 -9.16
CA SER A 155 20.00 -7.31 -8.41
C SER A 155 19.45 -7.28 -6.99
N LYS A 156 18.92 -8.43 -6.57
CA LYS A 156 18.40 -8.72 -5.24
C LYS A 156 19.23 -9.83 -4.61
N ILE A 157 19.72 -9.62 -3.39
CA ILE A 157 20.35 -10.64 -2.57
C ILE A 157 19.53 -10.84 -1.30
N TYR A 158 19.21 -12.08 -0.94
CA TYR A 158 18.59 -12.41 0.34
C TYR A 158 19.63 -13.02 1.28
N PHE A 159 20.07 -12.24 2.26
CA PHE A 159 20.95 -12.70 3.33
C PHE A 159 20.13 -13.33 4.47
N ARG A 160 20.64 -14.40 5.07
CA ARG A 160 20.07 -15.07 6.24
C ARG A 160 21.14 -15.81 7.05
N ASN A 161 20.93 -15.96 8.35
CA ASN A 161 21.63 -16.95 9.16
C ASN A 161 20.77 -17.37 10.35
N LEU A 162 21.07 -18.54 10.93
CA LEU A 162 20.45 -19.02 12.16
C LEU A 162 20.98 -18.30 13.41
N ILE A 163 22.22 -17.78 13.34
CA ILE A 163 22.91 -17.11 14.45
C ILE A 163 23.14 -15.64 14.10
N CYS A 164 22.73 -14.73 14.98
CA CYS A 164 23.13 -13.33 14.93
C CYS A 164 24.53 -13.16 15.53
N VAL A 165 25.50 -12.84 14.67
CA VAL A 165 26.86 -12.45 15.06
C VAL A 165 26.93 -10.92 15.02
N LYS A 166 27.45 -10.30 16.09
CA LYS A 166 27.66 -8.84 16.12
C LYS A 166 28.82 -8.46 15.21
N ASP A 167 28.79 -7.21 14.73
CA ASP A 167 29.88 -6.53 14.02
C ASP A 167 30.30 -7.18 12.68
N LEU A 168 29.52 -8.14 12.19
CA LEU A 168 29.53 -8.63 10.81
C LEU A 168 28.84 -7.60 9.88
N GLU A 169 29.43 -7.34 8.72
CA GLU A 169 28.88 -6.46 7.69
C GLU A 169 28.40 -7.25 6.46
N LEU A 170 27.20 -6.91 5.98
CA LEU A 170 26.63 -7.45 4.75
C LEU A 170 26.83 -6.46 3.62
N GLU A 171 27.61 -6.86 2.62
CA GLU A 171 27.87 -6.06 1.42
C GLU A 171 27.27 -6.72 0.18
N GLN A 172 26.75 -5.92 -0.73
CA GLN A 172 26.40 -6.29 -2.11
C GLN A 172 26.99 -5.22 -3.04
N THR A 173 27.78 -5.64 -4.03
CA THR A 173 28.49 -4.74 -4.93
C THR A 173 28.36 -5.22 -6.37
N LEU A 174 27.72 -4.42 -7.22
CA LEU A 174 27.66 -4.64 -8.67
C LEU A 174 28.78 -3.84 -9.34
N PHE A 175 29.55 -4.52 -10.20
CA PHE A 175 30.74 -3.95 -10.84
C PHE A 175 30.94 -4.47 -12.26
N VAL A 176 31.72 -3.71 -13.04
CA VAL A 176 32.09 -4.01 -14.43
C VAL A 176 33.59 -4.32 -14.51
N ARG A 177 33.93 -5.36 -15.27
CA ARG A 177 35.27 -5.54 -15.85
C ARG A 177 35.22 -5.22 -17.35
N THR A 178 36.24 -4.54 -17.85
CA THR A 178 36.29 -4.09 -19.24
C THR A 178 37.73 -3.96 -19.71
N SER A 179 37.99 -4.23 -20.99
CA SER A 179 39.33 -4.06 -21.58
C SER A 179 39.82 -2.60 -21.57
N ARG A 180 38.91 -1.63 -21.38
CA ARG A 180 39.22 -0.19 -21.35
C ARG A 180 39.81 0.29 -20.02
N TYR A 181 39.72 -0.49 -18.94
CA TYR A 181 40.18 -0.08 -17.61
C TYR A 181 40.62 -1.29 -16.77
N PRO A 182 41.87 -1.33 -16.25
CA PRO A 182 42.47 -2.54 -15.68
C PRO A 182 42.04 -2.87 -14.23
N LYS A 183 41.00 -2.21 -13.72
CA LYS A 183 40.44 -2.44 -12.38
C LYS A 183 38.92 -2.59 -12.46
N ASP A 184 38.34 -3.28 -11.49
CA ASP A 184 36.90 -3.43 -11.34
C ASP A 184 36.23 -2.06 -11.12
N MET A 185 35.28 -1.69 -11.98
CA MET A 185 34.53 -0.44 -11.88
C MET A 185 33.20 -0.69 -11.18
N ILE A 186 33.05 -0.22 -9.94
CA ILE A 186 31.80 -0.33 -9.18
C ILE A 186 30.70 0.52 -9.86
N LEU A 187 29.53 -0.07 -10.07
CA LEU A 187 28.32 0.61 -10.52
C LEU A 187 27.39 0.96 -9.35
N MET A 188 27.22 0.01 -8.42
CA MET A 188 26.35 0.14 -7.26
C MET A 188 26.95 -0.62 -6.08
N GLU A 189 26.94 -0.01 -4.90
CA GLU A 189 27.38 -0.62 -3.65
C GLU A 189 26.32 -0.41 -2.57
N THR A 190 26.12 -1.40 -1.70
CA THR A 190 25.31 -1.29 -0.49
C THR A 190 25.96 -2.09 0.62
N LYS A 191 26.22 -1.42 1.76
CA LYS A 191 26.73 -2.03 2.99
C LYS A 191 25.66 -1.93 4.08
N LYS A 192 25.52 -2.98 4.90
CA LYS A 192 24.56 -3.07 6.01
C LYS A 192 25.22 -3.70 7.23
N ASN A 193 25.37 -2.89 8.28
CA ASN A 193 25.67 -3.36 9.64
C ASN A 193 24.39 -3.36 10.50
N LYS A 194 24.48 -3.91 11.72
CA LYS A 194 23.41 -3.86 12.77
C LYS A 194 22.03 -4.39 12.34
N TYR A 195 21.98 -5.28 11.33
CA TYR A 195 20.76 -5.90 10.82
C TYR A 195 20.13 -6.94 11.77
N CYS A 196 20.82 -7.31 12.84
CA CYS A 196 20.30 -8.11 13.96
C CYS A 196 20.85 -7.55 15.29
N VAL A 197 20.07 -7.70 16.37
CA VAL A 197 20.31 -7.01 17.65
C VAL A 197 20.55 -7.98 18.81
N VAL A 198 19.69 -9.00 18.91
CA VAL A 198 19.81 -10.08 19.90
C VAL A 198 20.81 -11.10 19.36
N LYS A 199 21.76 -11.56 20.18
CA LYS A 199 22.66 -12.65 19.79
C LYS A 199 21.89 -13.95 19.60
N ASP A 200 22.42 -14.85 18.78
CA ASP A 200 21.98 -16.24 18.67
C ASP A 200 20.51 -16.43 18.18
N THR A 201 19.86 -15.36 17.71
CA THR A 201 18.57 -15.42 17.02
C THR A 201 18.72 -15.49 15.50
N VAL A 202 17.83 -16.24 14.86
CA VAL A 202 17.67 -16.28 13.39
C VAL A 202 17.39 -14.87 12.85
N TRP A 203 18.02 -14.52 11.73
CA TRP A 203 17.78 -13.26 11.03
C TRP A 203 17.80 -13.44 9.51
N TYR A 204 17.15 -12.50 8.82
CA TYR A 204 17.17 -12.40 7.36
C TYR A 204 16.98 -10.94 6.91
N ILE A 205 17.60 -10.56 5.80
CA ILE A 205 17.48 -9.22 5.23
C ILE A 205 17.66 -9.24 3.70
N ASN A 206 16.82 -8.49 2.99
CA ASN A 206 16.99 -8.25 1.57
C ASN A 206 18.01 -7.11 1.38
N SER A 207 18.91 -7.26 0.41
CA SER A 207 19.56 -6.14 -0.27
C SER A 207 19.05 -6.08 -1.71
N TYR A 208 18.84 -4.87 -2.21
CA TYR A 208 18.33 -4.62 -3.56
C TYR A 208 18.99 -3.37 -4.13
N GLN A 209 19.42 -3.46 -5.38
CA GLN A 209 20.07 -2.39 -6.14
C GLN A 209 19.48 -2.37 -7.55
N ALA A 210 19.24 -1.18 -8.09
CA ALA A 210 18.93 -0.99 -9.49
C ALA A 210 19.33 0.40 -9.99
N GLY A 211 19.69 0.52 -11.27
CA GLY A 211 20.12 1.77 -11.88
C GLY A 211 20.30 1.66 -13.39
N ILE A 212 20.42 2.80 -14.07
CA ILE A 212 20.65 2.88 -15.52
C ILE A 212 22.11 3.26 -15.77
N PHE A 213 22.81 2.45 -16.57
CA PHE A 213 24.23 2.64 -16.87
C PHE A 213 24.49 2.55 -18.38
N LYS A 214 25.46 3.35 -18.88
CA LYS A 214 25.96 3.20 -20.25
C LYS A 214 27.03 2.11 -20.27
N LEU A 215 26.73 1.00 -20.93
CA LEU A 215 27.62 -0.14 -21.09
C LEU A 215 28.03 -0.28 -22.56
N HIS A 216 29.15 -0.97 -22.80
CA HIS A 216 29.74 -1.15 -24.12
C HIS A 216 29.90 -2.64 -24.45
N ASN A 217 29.94 -2.98 -25.73
CA ASN A 217 30.25 -4.33 -26.19
C ASN A 217 31.55 -4.84 -25.52
N GLY A 218 31.49 -6.04 -24.93
CA GLY A 218 32.60 -6.67 -24.21
C GLY A 218 32.72 -6.28 -22.73
N ASP A 219 31.84 -5.41 -22.21
CA ASP A 219 31.77 -5.15 -20.77
C ASP A 219 31.15 -6.36 -20.04
N HIS A 220 31.81 -6.81 -18.97
CA HIS A 220 31.37 -7.94 -18.14
C HIS A 220 30.84 -7.42 -16.79
N ILE A 221 29.56 -7.65 -16.48
CA ILE A 221 28.92 -7.21 -15.24
C ILE A 221 28.83 -8.38 -14.25
N TYR A 222 29.29 -8.17 -13.02
CA TYR A 222 29.35 -9.16 -11.95
C TYR A 222 28.65 -8.64 -10.68
N VAL A 223 28.37 -9.56 -9.76
CA VAL A 223 27.89 -9.26 -8.40
C VAL A 223 28.80 -9.93 -7.37
N ASN A 224 29.37 -9.14 -6.46
CA ASN A 224 30.03 -9.63 -5.25
C ASN A 224 29.12 -9.48 -4.03
N VAL A 225 29.35 -10.33 -3.02
CA VAL A 225 28.81 -10.19 -1.66
C VAL A 225 29.91 -10.37 -0.62
N SER A 226 29.73 -9.84 0.60
CA SER A 226 30.74 -10.02 1.67
C SER A 226 30.93 -11.47 2.11
N ASN A 227 29.88 -12.31 2.07
CA ASN A 227 29.96 -13.73 2.41
C ASN A 227 28.82 -14.53 1.74
N THR A 228 29.14 -15.47 0.85
CA THR A 228 28.15 -16.30 0.14
C THR A 228 27.46 -17.34 1.01
N ASN A 229 28.05 -17.77 2.13
CA ASN A 229 27.44 -18.73 3.05
C ASN A 229 26.18 -18.17 3.74
N LEU A 230 26.02 -16.84 3.72
CA LEU A 230 24.86 -16.14 4.24
C LEU A 230 23.76 -15.94 3.19
N VAL A 231 24.01 -16.27 1.91
CA VAL A 231 23.08 -16.01 0.81
C VAL A 231 22.12 -17.18 0.62
N SER A 232 20.82 -16.88 0.47
CA SER A 232 19.83 -17.89 0.07
C SER A 232 19.74 -17.96 -1.46
N PHE A 233 20.33 -19.00 -2.04
CA PHE A 233 20.27 -19.36 -3.47
C PHE A 233 18.90 -19.92 -3.90
N ASP A 234 17.83 -19.22 -3.53
CA ASP A 234 16.46 -19.48 -3.96
C ASP A 234 16.12 -18.47 -5.06
N GLN A 235 15.59 -18.95 -6.18
CA GLN A 235 15.32 -18.14 -7.38
C GLN A 235 14.40 -16.93 -7.15
N THR A 236 13.50 -16.99 -6.17
CA THR A 236 12.61 -15.87 -5.80
C THR A 236 13.27 -14.86 -4.85
N LYS A 237 14.36 -15.29 -4.19
CA LYS A 237 15.03 -14.55 -3.12
C LYS A 237 16.32 -13.87 -3.60
N THR A 238 17.10 -14.52 -4.45
CA THR A 238 18.38 -14.01 -4.97
C THR A 238 18.43 -14.10 -6.49
N PHE A 239 18.53 -12.94 -7.15
CA PHE A 239 18.55 -12.82 -8.61
C PHE A 239 19.34 -11.59 -9.09
N PHE A 240 19.78 -11.61 -10.35
CA PHE A 240 20.51 -10.55 -11.03
C PHE A 240 20.07 -10.48 -12.48
N GLY A 241 19.85 -9.28 -13.02
CA GLY A 241 19.44 -9.13 -14.41
C GLY A 241 19.61 -7.72 -14.96
N LEU A 242 19.32 -7.59 -16.24
CA LEU A 242 19.36 -6.32 -16.97
C LEU A 242 18.44 -6.35 -18.19
N TYR A 243 18.16 -5.17 -18.74
CA TYR A 243 17.63 -5.01 -20.09
C TYR A 243 18.12 -3.71 -20.72
N LYS A 244 18.28 -3.71 -22.04
CA LYS A 244 18.62 -2.54 -22.84
C LYS A 244 17.41 -1.62 -23.01
N LEU A 245 17.66 -0.31 -22.98
CA LEU A 245 16.68 0.76 -23.21
C LEU A 245 16.62 1.15 -24.70
#